data_AF-A0A927E0M8-F1
#
_entry.id   AF-A0A927E0M8-F1
#
_cell.length_a   1.000
_cell.length_b   1.000
_cell.length_c   1.000
_cell.angle_alpha   90.00
_cell.angle_beta   90.00
_cell.angle_gamma   90.00
#
_symmetry.space_group_name_H-M   'P 1'
#
loop_
_entity.id
_entity.type
_entity.pdbx_description
1 polymer ?
#
loop_
_entity_poly.entity_id
_entity_poly.type
_entity_poly.pdbx_seq_one_letter_code
_entity_poly.pdbx_strand_id
1 'polypeptide(L)'
;MKKGDLLYELDPTPFINKVEAAQIALEQAKLSNQQLDAQIAAARANLRTAQYTARNDKVTLDRYQRLSTMQNVSQSDLDKVRTTRQTSEQSVSALNAQIQNLLIQRGERDDKRNVTLQKYRNALEEAQLNLAPDQSACGN
;
A
#
# COMPACT_ATOMS: atom_id res chain seq x y z
N MET A 1 36.61 17.43 51.28
CA MET A 1 36.19 17.78 49.91
C MET A 1 35.46 16.58 49.31
N LYS A 2 34.38 16.82 48.57
CA LYS A 2 33.23 15.93 48.37
C LYS A 2 33.55 14.68 47.53
N LYS A 3 32.97 13.55 47.96
CA LYS A 3 32.84 12.33 47.18
C LYS A 3 31.59 12.52 46.29
N GLY A 4 31.77 12.55 44.97
CA GLY A 4 30.66 12.59 44.02
C GLY A 4 30.38 13.94 43.37
N ASP A 5 31.42 14.65 42.91
CA ASP A 5 31.19 15.68 41.90
C ASP A 5 30.75 14.98 40.61
N LEU A 6 29.52 15.27 40.21
CA LEU A 6 28.86 14.85 38.98
C LEU A 6 29.78 15.19 37.79
N LEU A 7 30.48 14.20 37.25
CA LEU A 7 31.61 14.45 36.34
C LEU A 7 31.22 14.79 34.90
N TYR A 8 29.94 14.68 34.50
CA TYR A 8 29.43 15.25 33.25
C TYR A 8 27.90 15.06 33.20
N GLU A 9 27.12 16.13 33.07
CA GLU A 9 25.76 16.01 32.51
C GLU A 9 25.92 15.92 30.99
N LEU A 10 25.64 14.76 30.41
CA LEU A 10 25.55 14.63 28.97
C LEU A 10 24.31 15.41 28.52
N ASP A 11 24.46 16.40 27.64
CA ASP A 11 23.32 17.12 27.05
C ASP A 11 22.36 16.09 26.42
N PRO A 12 21.11 15.96 26.91
CA PRO A 12 20.17 14.96 26.40
C PRO A 12 19.59 15.37 25.04
N THR A 13 19.77 16.62 24.61
CA THR A 13 19.17 17.18 23.39
C THR A 13 19.37 16.31 22.14
N PRO A 14 20.57 15.77 21.84
CA PRO A 14 20.75 14.90 20.67
C PRO A 14 19.94 13.61 20.73
N PHE A 15 19.72 13.05 21.92
CA PHE A 15 18.95 11.82 22.12
C PHE A 15 17.45 12.10 22.02
N ILE A 16 16.98 13.20 22.59
CA ILE A 16 15.59 13.68 22.44
C ILE A 16 15.26 13.88 20.95
N ASN A 17 16.14 14.56 20.21
CA ASN A 17 15.96 14.79 18.78
C ASN A 17 15.89 13.47 17.98
N LYS A 18 16.66 12.44 18.37
CA LYS A 18 16.60 11.11 17.75
C LYS A 18 15.27 10.41 18.01
N VAL A 19 14.75 10.48 19.22
CA VAL A 19 13.42 9.93 19.57
C VAL A 19 12.33 10.63 18.76
N GLU A 20 12.37 11.96 18.71
CA GLU A 20 11.40 12.75 17.95
C GLU A 20 11.45 12.40 16.45
N ALA A 21 12.66 12.32 15.87
CA ALA A 21 12.84 11.94 14.47
C ALA A 21 12.29 10.53 14.17
N ALA A 22 12.55 9.56 15.05
CA ALA A 22 12.03 8.20 14.90
C ALA A 22 10.49 8.14 15.04
N GLN A 23 9.91 8.95 15.94
CA GLN A 23 8.47 9.07 16.10
C GLN A 23 7.82 9.65 14.84
N ILE A 24 8.38 10.74 14.30
CA ILE A 24 7.92 11.35 13.05
C ILE A 24 8.00 10.34 11.90
N ALA A 25 9.10 9.61 11.78
CA ALA A 25 9.28 8.59 10.73
C ALA A 25 8.23 7.47 10.83
N LEU A 26 7.88 7.03 12.05
CA LEU A 26 6.80 6.06 12.26
C LEU A 26 5.43 6.60 11.85
N GLU A 27 5.10 7.85 12.20
CA GLU A 27 3.84 8.47 11.79
C GLU A 27 3.76 8.68 10.27
N GLN A 28 4.88 9.07 9.63
CA GLN A 28 4.96 9.16 8.17
C GLN A 28 4.72 7.81 7.50
N ALA A 29 5.27 6.72 8.04
CA ALA A 29 5.05 5.37 7.53
C ALA A 29 3.58 4.93 7.65
N LYS A 30 2.91 5.28 8.77
CA LYS A 30 1.47 5.04 8.94
C LYS A 30 0.65 5.82 7.92
N LEU A 31 0.97 7.11 7.71
CA LEU A 31 0.28 7.94 6.72
C LEU A 31 0.46 7.39 5.30
N SER A 32 1.66 6.92 4.96
CA SER A 32 1.93 6.25 3.68
C SER A 32 1.05 4.99 3.49
N ASN A 33 0.89 4.16 4.53
CA ASN A 33 -0.02 3.02 4.49
C ASN A 33 -1.49 3.44 4.30
N GLN A 34 -1.93 4.53 4.94
CA GLN A 34 -3.28 5.07 4.74
C GLN A 34 -3.51 5.54 3.30
N GLN A 35 -2.49 6.17 2.69
CA GLN A 35 -2.54 6.56 1.27
C GLN A 35 -2.64 5.33 0.36
N LEU A 36 -1.88 4.27 0.63
CA LEU A 36 -1.98 3.01 -0.09
C LEU A 36 -3.37 2.38 0.06
N ASP A 37 -3.95 2.38 1.27
CA ASP A 37 -5.31 1.90 1.52
C ASP A 37 -6.35 2.67 0.67
N ALA A 38 -6.21 4.00 0.56
CA ALA A 38 -7.07 4.82 -0.30
C ALA A 38 -6.88 4.51 -1.79
N GLN A 39 -5.63 4.32 -2.25
CA GLN A 39 -5.33 3.93 -3.63
C GLN A 39 -5.91 2.54 -3.97
N ILE A 40 -5.83 1.58 -3.03
CA ILE A 40 -6.43 0.24 -3.18
C ILE A 40 -7.95 0.37 -3.30
N ALA A 41 -8.59 1.20 -2.48
CA ALA A 41 -10.03 1.42 -2.56
C ALA A 41 -10.45 2.01 -3.92
N ALA A 42 -9.72 3.02 -4.42
CA ALA A 42 -9.95 3.60 -5.73
C ALA A 42 -9.74 2.59 -6.87
N ALA A 43 -8.65 1.81 -6.83
CA ALA A 43 -8.36 0.77 -7.81
C ALA A 43 -9.44 -0.33 -7.83
N ARG A 44 -9.99 -0.70 -6.68
CA ARG A 44 -11.12 -1.64 -6.57
C ARG A 44 -12.40 -1.08 -7.18
N ALA A 45 -12.68 0.22 -7.00
CA ALA A 45 -13.81 0.86 -7.66
C ALA A 45 -13.64 0.84 -9.19
N ASN A 46 -12.45 1.17 -9.69
CA ASN A 46 -12.13 1.10 -11.11
C ASN A 46 -12.25 -0.32 -11.66
N LEU A 47 -11.77 -1.33 -10.93
CA LEU A 47 -11.94 -2.74 -11.28
C LEU A 47 -13.42 -3.09 -11.45
N ARG A 48 -14.27 -2.64 -10.53
CA ARG A 48 -15.72 -2.91 -10.61
C ARG A 48 -16.34 -2.29 -11.86
N THR A 49 -15.95 -1.06 -12.21
CA THR A 49 -16.36 -0.42 -13.46
C THR A 49 -15.89 -1.23 -14.68
N ALA A 50 -14.62 -1.62 -14.73
CA ALA A 50 -14.07 -2.43 -15.83
C ALA A 50 -14.77 -3.79 -15.96
N GLN A 51 -15.13 -4.43 -14.85
CA GLN A 51 -15.90 -5.68 -14.84
C GLN A 51 -17.30 -5.50 -15.45
N TYR A 52 -17.99 -4.40 -15.14
CA TYR A 52 -19.28 -4.10 -15.76
C TYR A 52 -19.14 -3.85 -17.28
N THR A 53 -18.12 -3.09 -17.69
CA THR A 53 -17.82 -2.88 -19.11
C THR A 53 -17.56 -4.20 -19.82
N ALA A 54 -16.67 -5.05 -19.30
CA ALA A 54 -16.37 -6.36 -19.87
C ALA A 54 -17.61 -7.27 -19.98
N ARG A 55 -18.50 -7.21 -18.97
CA ARG A 55 -19.78 -7.96 -19.01
C ARG A 55 -20.70 -7.43 -20.11
N ASN A 56 -20.82 -6.11 -20.26
CA ASN A 56 -21.64 -5.51 -21.30
C ASN A 56 -21.10 -5.81 -22.71
N ASP A 57 -19.78 -5.74 -22.89
CA ASP A 57 -19.13 -6.03 -24.17
C ASP A 57 -19.29 -7.51 -24.55
N LYS A 58 -19.25 -8.41 -23.56
CA LYS A 58 -19.59 -9.83 -23.78
C LYS A 58 -21.03 -9.99 -24.31
N VAL A 59 -22.00 -9.39 -23.63
CA VAL A 59 -23.42 -9.46 -24.06
C VAL A 59 -23.61 -8.86 -25.46
N THR A 60 -22.86 -7.81 -25.77
CA THR A 60 -22.87 -7.16 -27.09
C THR A 60 -22.28 -8.09 -28.15
N LEU A 61 -21.12 -8.70 -27.90
CA LEU A 61 -20.51 -9.69 -28.78
C LEU A 61 -21.46 -10.86 -29.05
N ASP A 62 -22.07 -11.45 -28.01
CA ASP A 62 -23.02 -12.55 -28.14
C ASP A 62 -24.24 -12.17 -29.01
N ARG A 63 -24.70 -10.91 -28.94
CA ARG A 63 -25.76 -10.38 -29.80
C ARG A 63 -25.30 -10.28 -31.25
N TYR A 64 -24.13 -9.71 -31.51
CA TYR A 64 -23.59 -9.56 -32.87
C TYR A 64 -23.29 -10.89 -33.53
N GLN A 65 -22.82 -11.89 -32.78
CA GLN A 65 -22.64 -13.25 -33.28
C GLN A 65 -23.96 -13.84 -33.80
N ARG A 66 -25.06 -13.69 -33.05
CA ARG A 66 -26.39 -14.13 -33.51
C ARG A 66 -26.88 -13.36 -34.74
N LEU A 67 -26.69 -12.04 -34.78
CA LEU A 67 -27.10 -11.24 -35.94
C LEU A 67 -26.28 -11.58 -37.19
N SER A 68 -25.01 -11.94 -37.03
CA SER A 68 -24.13 -12.35 -38.13
C SER A 68 -24.65 -13.63 -38.80
N THR A 69 -25.17 -14.59 -38.03
CA THR A 69 -25.79 -15.80 -38.60
C THR A 69 -27.05 -15.51 -39.43
N MET A 70 -27.70 -14.36 -39.20
CA MET A 70 -28.86 -13.90 -39.96
C MET A 70 -28.48 -12.95 -41.09
N GLN A 71 -27.18 -12.76 -41.37
CA GLN A 71 -26.65 -11.79 -42.34
C GLN A 71 -27.07 -10.33 -42.06
N ASN A 72 -27.41 -10.00 -40.80
CA ASN A 72 -27.89 -8.68 -40.39
C ASN A 72 -26.78 -7.71 -39.96
N VAL A 73 -25.52 -8.15 -39.92
CA VAL A 73 -24.34 -7.33 -39.56
C VAL A 73 -23.15 -7.72 -40.41
N SER A 74 -22.22 -6.78 -40.62
CA SER A 74 -21.00 -7.03 -41.38
C SER A 74 -19.97 -7.81 -40.55
N GLN A 75 -19.04 -8.48 -41.24
CA GLN A 75 -17.89 -9.14 -40.59
C GLN A 75 -17.01 -8.12 -39.84
N SER A 76 -16.83 -6.93 -40.40
CA SER A 76 -16.08 -5.83 -39.78
C SER A 76 -16.68 -5.42 -38.44
N ASP A 77 -18.01 -5.32 -38.35
CA ASP A 77 -18.69 -5.01 -37.10
C ASP A 77 -18.50 -6.09 -36.04
N LEU A 78 -18.56 -7.37 -36.45
CA LEU A 78 -18.32 -8.50 -35.56
C LEU A 78 -16.89 -8.50 -34.99
N ASP A 79 -15.90 -8.21 -35.84
CA ASP A 79 -14.49 -8.12 -35.42
C ASP A 79 -14.24 -6.91 -34.52
N LYS A 80 -14.93 -5.79 -34.76
CA LYS A 80 -14.88 -4.62 -33.88
C LYS A 80 -15.37 -4.95 -32.47
N VAL A 81 -16.55 -5.56 -32.33
CA VAL A 81 -17.08 -5.91 -30.99
C VAL A 81 -16.27 -7.01 -30.31
N ARG A 82 -15.69 -7.93 -31.07
CA ARG A 82 -14.74 -8.94 -30.54
C ARG A 82 -13.50 -8.26 -29.96
N THR A 83 -12.91 -7.33 -30.68
CA THR A 83 -11.74 -6.55 -30.23
C THR A 83 -12.09 -5.74 -28.99
N THR A 84 -13.24 -5.04 -28.98
CA THR A 84 -13.71 -4.28 -27.80
C THR A 84 -13.82 -5.16 -26.56
N ARG A 85 -14.44 -6.35 -26.69
CA ARG A 85 -14.55 -7.32 -25.59
C ARG A 85 -13.19 -7.78 -25.07
N GLN A 86 -12.25 -8.05 -25.97
CA GLN A 86 -10.89 -8.44 -25.58
C GLN A 86 -10.18 -7.32 -24.81
N THR A 87 -10.29 -6.08 -25.27
CA THR A 87 -9.71 -4.90 -24.60
C THR A 87 -10.29 -4.67 -23.21
N SER A 88 -11.61 -4.83 -23.02
CA SER A 88 -12.21 -4.67 -21.70
C SER A 88 -11.82 -5.78 -20.72
N GLU A 89 -11.63 -7.02 -21.18
CA GLU A 89 -11.05 -8.08 -20.34
C GLU A 89 -9.60 -7.81 -19.93
N GLN A 90 -8.79 -7.31 -20.85
CA GLN A 90 -7.41 -6.90 -20.55
C GLN A 90 -7.40 -5.80 -19.50
N SER A 91 -8.35 -4.86 -19.55
CA SER A 91 -8.49 -3.80 -18.55
C SER A 91 -8.79 -4.36 -17.15
N VAL A 92 -9.66 -5.37 -17.05
CA VAL A 92 -9.92 -6.09 -15.78
C VAL A 92 -8.65 -6.77 -15.26
N SER A 93 -7.89 -7.44 -16.14
CA SER A 93 -6.64 -8.10 -15.77
C SER A 93 -5.59 -7.10 -15.26
N ALA A 94 -5.41 -5.98 -15.96
CA ALA A 94 -4.47 -4.93 -15.58
C ALA A 94 -4.81 -4.32 -14.22
N LEU A 95 -6.09 -4.03 -13.96
CA LEU A 95 -6.54 -3.49 -12.67
C LEU A 95 -6.36 -4.49 -11.52
N ASN A 96 -6.59 -5.78 -11.77
CA ASN A 96 -6.27 -6.81 -10.78
C ASN A 96 -4.78 -6.84 -10.43
N ALA A 97 -3.91 -6.80 -11.44
CA ALA A 97 -2.46 -6.77 -11.23
C ALA A 97 -2.02 -5.51 -10.46
N GLN A 98 -2.59 -4.35 -10.79
CA GLN A 98 -2.35 -3.10 -10.06
C GLN A 98 -2.77 -3.20 -8.59
N ILE A 99 -3.95 -3.77 -8.30
CA ILE A 99 -4.40 -3.98 -6.92
C ILE A 99 -3.45 -4.91 -6.16
N GLN A 100 -2.99 -6.00 -6.78
CA GLN A 100 -2.02 -6.90 -6.14
C GLN A 100 -0.71 -6.19 -5.84
N ASN A 101 -0.21 -5.37 -6.76
CA ASN A 101 1.00 -4.59 -6.52
C ASN A 101 0.83 -3.61 -5.35
N LEU A 102 -0.29 -2.90 -5.27
CA LEU A 102 -0.60 -2.01 -4.15
C LEU A 102 -0.71 -2.75 -2.82
N LEU A 103 -1.30 -3.96 -2.81
CA LEU A 103 -1.37 -4.80 -1.61
C LEU A 103 0.03 -5.24 -1.14
N ILE A 104 0.93 -5.58 -2.07
CA ILE A 104 2.32 -5.90 -1.75
C ILE A 104 3.03 -4.70 -1.14
N GLN A 105 2.89 -3.51 -1.74
CA GLN A 105 3.51 -2.28 -1.21
C GLN A 105 2.97 -1.92 0.18
N ARG A 106 1.66 -2.10 0.40
CA ARG A 106 1.01 -1.82 1.67
C ARG A 106 1.43 -2.79 2.77
N GLY A 107 1.72 -4.04 2.40
CA GLY A 107 2.03 -5.11 3.33
C GLY A 107 0.82 -5.52 4.19
N GLU A 108 1.08 -6.17 5.33
CA GLU A 108 0.04 -6.63 6.25
C GLU A 108 -0.85 -5.50 6.73
N ARG A 109 -2.17 -5.72 6.71
CA ARG A 109 -3.16 -4.71 7.13
C ARG A 109 -3.15 -4.46 8.63
N ASP A 110 -2.86 -5.50 9.43
CA ASP A 110 -2.62 -5.33 10.86
C ASP A 110 -1.27 -4.64 11.05
N ASP A 111 -1.31 -3.42 11.57
CA ASP A 111 -0.11 -2.63 11.79
C ASP A 111 0.92 -3.36 12.65
N LYS A 112 0.52 -4.27 13.55
CA LYS A 112 1.45 -5.05 14.39
C LYS A 112 2.26 -6.07 13.59
N ARG A 113 1.70 -6.57 12.48
CA ARG A 113 2.34 -7.56 11.59
C ARG A 113 2.93 -6.91 10.34
N ASN A 114 2.71 -5.61 10.16
CA ASN A 114 3.28 -4.85 9.06
C ASN A 114 4.77 -4.63 9.29
N VAL A 115 5.60 -5.34 8.52
CA VAL A 115 7.06 -5.31 8.65
C VAL A 115 7.64 -3.90 8.45
N THR A 116 7.06 -3.09 7.56
CA THR A 116 7.45 -1.69 7.36
C THR A 116 7.23 -0.89 8.64
N LEU A 117 6.04 -1.00 9.26
CA LEU A 117 5.76 -0.30 10.52
C LEU A 117 6.58 -0.86 11.68
N GLN A 118 6.82 -2.18 11.71
CA GLN A 118 7.65 -2.81 12.73
C GLN A 118 9.09 -2.27 12.68
N LYS A 119 9.67 -2.09 11.49
CA LYS A 119 10.99 -1.45 11.33
C LYS A 119 11.04 -0.07 12.01
N TYR A 120 10.04 0.78 11.79
CA TYR A 120 10.01 2.12 12.40
C TYR A 120 9.73 2.10 13.90
N ARG A 121 8.93 1.14 14.39
CA ARG A 121 8.73 0.95 15.83
C ARG A 121 10.02 0.51 16.53
N ASN A 122 10.75 -0.43 15.93
CA ASN A 122 12.02 -0.88 16.48
C ASN A 122 13.03 0.28 16.54
N ALA A 123 13.09 1.12 15.50
CA ALA A 123 13.95 2.30 15.49
C ALA A 123 13.57 3.33 16.56
N LEU A 124 12.27 3.50 16.82
CA LEU A 124 11.78 4.35 17.91
C LEU A 124 12.15 3.79 19.29
N GLU A 125 11.95 2.48 19.50
CA GLU A 125 12.31 1.79 20.73
C GLU A 125 13.82 1.89 21.01
N GLU A 126 14.66 1.69 19.99
CA GLU A 126 16.11 1.87 20.07
C GLU A 126 16.48 3.31 20.44
N ALA A 127 15.84 4.31 19.82
CA ALA A 127 16.07 5.71 20.16
C ALA A 127 15.69 6.04 21.61
N GLN A 128 14.58 5.46 22.10
CA GLN A 128 14.10 5.63 23.48
C GLN A 128 15.03 4.96 24.50
N LEU A 129 15.52 3.75 24.21
CA LEU A 129 16.51 3.06 25.05
C LEU A 129 17.81 3.88 25.16
N ASN A 130 18.25 4.48 24.05
CA ASN A 130 19.45 5.32 24.03
C ASN A 130 19.27 6.66 24.80
N LEU A 131 18.04 7.12 25.00
CA LEU A 131 17.74 8.30 25.83
C LEU A 131 17.74 7.97 27.33
N ALA A 132 17.53 6.70 27.72
CA ALA A 132 17.53 6.25 29.11
C ALA A 132 18.74 5.34 29.48
N PRO A 133 20.00 5.71 29.19
CA PRO A 133 21.15 4.82 29.38
C PRO A 133 21.51 4.51 30.85
N ASP A 134 20.84 5.13 31.85
CA ASP A 134 21.30 5.19 33.25
C ASP A 134 20.73 4.12 34.21
N GLN A 135 20.16 3.02 33.71
CA GLN A 135 19.64 1.94 34.59
C GLN A 135 20.26 0.55 34.38
N SER A 136 21.04 0.33 33.32
CA SER A 136 21.62 -0.99 33.02
C SER A 136 23.11 -1.11 33.36
N ALA A 137 23.78 -0.03 33.79
CA ALA A 137 25.23 -0.01 34.03
C ALA A 137 25.66 -0.12 35.51
N CYS A 138 24.73 -0.16 36.48
CA CYS A 138 25.03 -0.28 37.92
C CYS A 138 24.65 -1.63 38.53
N GLY A 139 24.77 -2.72 37.77
CA GLY A 139 24.50 -4.08 38.25
C GLY A 139 25.60 -5.06 37.88
N ASN A 140 26.76 -4.97 38.55
CA ASN A 140 27.66 -6.08 38.89
C ASN A 140 28.73 -5.57 39.87
#